data_AF-A0A2R6S608-F1
#
_entry.id   AF-A0A2R6S608-F1
#
_cell.length_a   1.000
_cell.length_b   1.000
_cell.length_c   1.000
_cell.angle_alpha   90.00
_cell.angle_beta   90.00
_cell.angle_gamma   90.00
#
_symmetry.space_group_name_H-M   'P 1'
#
loop_
_entity.id
_entity.type
_entity.pdbx_description
1 polymer ?
#
loop_
_entity_poly.entity_id
_entity_poly.type
_entity_poly.pdbx_seq_one_letter_code
_entity_poly.pdbx_strand_id
1 'polypeptide(L)'
;MPLVVCLVRTHDKDLPSIPAQSLDVAALKCCATVEDEEGMVSVEVLDAEFFDENILVIVFRPSDRGRGPTYIATIDYTNLVYENIEPTLLPNGTREGLMSTVLQLLKDGQIVSAHLPILQSRALVGCREGNVTLAVNGRVGRRVACVLDDAGLALEILDMEGDADEDEEGMEIGEE
;
A
#
# COMPACT_ATOMS: atom_id res chain seq x y z
N MET A 1 -7.50 -16.70 -5.77
CA MET A 1 -6.88 -16.21 -4.52
C MET A 1 -7.01 -14.70 -4.53
N PRO A 2 -7.30 -14.06 -3.39
CA PRO A 2 -7.29 -12.60 -3.33
C PRO A 2 -5.90 -12.07 -3.69
N LEU A 3 -5.84 -10.86 -4.25
CA LEU A 3 -4.59 -10.17 -4.53
C LEU A 3 -3.91 -9.82 -3.19
N VAL A 4 -2.60 -10.02 -3.10
CA VAL A 4 -1.82 -9.83 -1.87
C VAL A 4 -0.61 -8.97 -2.18
N VAL A 5 -0.41 -7.92 -1.38
CA VAL A 5 0.84 -7.15 -1.32
C VAL A 5 1.73 -7.74 -0.23
N CYS A 6 3.01 -7.96 -0.54
CA CYS A 6 3.97 -8.46 0.43
C CYS A 6 5.02 -7.38 0.71
N LEU A 7 5.13 -6.98 1.98
CA LEU A 7 6.20 -6.13 2.47
C LEU A 7 7.29 -7.00 3.05
N VAL A 8 8.53 -6.77 2.61
CA VAL A 8 9.68 -7.56 3.00
C VAL A 8 10.71 -6.62 3.62
N ARG A 9 11.11 -6.91 4.86
CA ARG A 9 12.25 -6.27 5.52
C ARG A 9 13.43 -7.22 5.44
N THR A 10 14.51 -6.71 4.87
CA THR A 10 15.80 -7.39 4.82
C THR A 10 16.69 -6.82 5.89
N HIS A 11 17.17 -7.66 6.80
CA HIS A 11 18.14 -7.24 7.81
C HIS A 11 19.53 -7.61 7.33
N ASP A 12 20.34 -6.60 7.02
CA ASP A 12 21.75 -6.84 6.78
C ASP A 12 22.47 -7.02 8.11
N LYS A 13 23.21 -8.12 8.26
CA LYS A 13 24.06 -8.30 9.43
C LYS A 13 25.43 -7.78 9.00
N ASP A 14 25.88 -6.70 9.63
CA ASP A 14 27.19 -6.03 9.40
C ASP A 14 28.43 -6.93 9.62
N LEU A 15 28.28 -8.26 9.77
CA LEU A 15 29.39 -9.20 9.94
C LEU A 15 29.69 -10.00 8.66
N PRO A 16 30.93 -9.94 8.13
CA PRO A 16 31.32 -10.51 6.84
C PRO A 16 31.39 -12.06 6.79
N SER A 17 30.90 -12.77 7.81
CA SER A 17 31.14 -14.21 7.99
C SER A 17 29.89 -15.08 8.17
N ILE A 18 28.67 -14.55 8.04
CA ILE A 18 27.43 -15.35 8.14
C ILE A 18 26.47 -14.96 7.00
N PRO A 19 26.20 -15.85 6.03
CA PRO A 19 25.14 -15.63 5.05
C PRO A 19 23.81 -16.01 5.70
N ALA A 20 23.24 -15.10 6.50
CA ALA A 20 21.87 -15.24 6.97
C ALA A 20 21.27 -13.86 7.18
N GLN A 21 21.00 -13.18 6.05
CA GLN A 21 20.06 -12.08 6.01
C GLN A 21 18.73 -12.61 6.56
N SER A 22 18.30 -12.19 7.75
CA SER A 22 16.95 -12.55 8.20
C SER A 22 15.94 -11.74 7.40
N LEU A 23 14.85 -12.38 7.02
CA LEU A 23 13.78 -11.77 6.26
C LEU A 23 12.52 -11.76 7.09
N ASP A 24 11.91 -10.60 7.21
CA ASP A 24 10.63 -10.43 7.87
C ASP A 24 9.60 -10.04 6.82
N VAL A 25 8.48 -10.76 6.78
CA VAL A 25 7.44 -10.57 5.77
C VAL A 25 6.10 -10.28 6.39
N ALA A 26 5.45 -9.22 5.90
CA ALA A 26 4.04 -8.95 6.17
C ALA A 26 3.23 -9.15 4.88
N ALA A 27 2.20 -9.99 4.93
CA ALA A 27 1.28 -10.24 3.82
C ALA A 27 -0.03 -9.47 4.03
N LEU A 28 -0.40 -8.64 3.05
CA LEU A 28 -1.58 -7.77 3.13
C LEU A 28 -2.56 -8.15 2.02
N LYS A 29 -3.79 -8.51 2.41
CA LYS A 29 -4.91 -8.69 1.48
C LYS A 29 -5.27 -7.33 0.91
N CYS A 30 -5.37 -7.25 -0.41
CA CYS A 30 -5.80 -6.04 -1.10
C CYS A 30 -7.32 -5.89 -0.97
N CYS A 31 -7.75 -5.48 0.23
CA CYS A 31 -9.12 -5.09 0.51
C CYS A 31 -9.10 -3.78 1.28
N ALA A 32 -9.98 -2.86 0.90
CA ALA A 32 -10.12 -1.54 1.51
C ALA A 32 -11.60 -1.26 1.80
N THR A 33 -11.85 -0.45 2.82
CA THR A 33 -13.12 0.26 2.95
C THR A 33 -13.04 1.48 2.05
N VAL A 34 -13.96 1.60 1.11
CA VAL A 34 -14.05 2.75 0.21
C VAL A 34 -15.21 3.61 0.69
N GLU A 35 -15.04 4.92 0.66
CA GLU A 35 -16.10 5.87 0.97
C GLU A 35 -17.33 5.56 0.09
N ASP A 36 -18.53 5.67 0.69
CA ASP A 36 -19.83 5.29 0.11
C ASP A 36 -20.15 3.78 -0.01
N GLU A 37 -19.31 2.87 0.46
CA GLU A 37 -19.60 1.42 0.45
C GLU A 37 -19.69 0.79 1.85
N GLU A 38 -20.79 0.05 2.10
CA GLU A 38 -20.93 -0.77 3.30
C GLU A 38 -20.07 -2.04 3.18
N GLY A 39 -18.84 -1.95 3.68
CA GLY A 39 -17.96 -3.11 3.88
C GLY A 39 -16.62 -3.01 3.17
N MET A 40 -15.88 -4.12 3.18
CA MET A 40 -14.59 -4.22 2.53
C MET A 40 -14.75 -4.73 1.10
N VAL A 41 -14.19 -3.98 0.14
CA VAL A 41 -14.13 -4.37 -1.27
C VAL A 41 -12.73 -4.82 -1.65
N SER A 42 -12.65 -5.74 -2.60
CA SER A 42 -11.37 -6.12 -3.21
C SER A 42 -10.83 -4.94 -4.01
N VAL A 43 -9.52 -4.69 -3.89
CA VAL A 43 -8.84 -3.63 -4.63
C VAL A 43 -7.69 -4.18 -5.44
N GLU A 44 -7.45 -3.56 -6.59
CA GLU A 44 -6.28 -3.72 -7.41
C GLU A 44 -5.29 -2.61 -7.05
N VAL A 45 -4.10 -2.96 -6.57
CA VAL A 45 -3.03 -2.00 -6.32
C VAL A 45 -2.31 -1.74 -7.64
N LEU A 46 -2.33 -0.49 -8.08
CA LEU A 46 -1.76 -0.05 -9.36
C LEU A 46 -0.29 0.34 -9.23
N ASP A 47 0.07 1.05 -8.14
CA ASP A 47 1.45 1.39 -7.81
C ASP A 47 1.61 1.64 -6.30
N ALA A 48 2.84 1.57 -5.79
CA ALA A 48 3.15 1.79 -4.38
C ALA A 48 4.57 2.32 -4.18
N GLU A 49 4.74 3.29 -3.28
CA GLU A 49 6.04 3.87 -2.97
C GLU A 49 6.18 4.23 -1.49
N PHE A 50 7.38 4.02 -0.93
CA PHE A 50 7.70 4.39 0.44
C PHE A 50 7.77 5.91 0.55
N PHE A 51 6.94 6.47 1.42
CA PHE A 51 6.90 7.90 1.63
C PHE A 51 7.96 8.35 2.63
N ASP A 52 7.97 7.68 3.78
CA ASP A 52 8.95 7.87 4.85
C ASP A 52 9.21 6.54 5.60
N GLU A 53 9.77 6.63 6.81
CA GLU A 53 10.06 5.48 7.67
C GLU A 53 8.82 4.76 8.24
N ASN A 54 7.64 5.37 8.14
CA ASN A 54 6.40 4.86 8.73
C ASN A 54 5.27 4.64 7.71
N ILE A 55 5.26 5.40 6.62
CA ILE A 55 4.16 5.49 5.66
C ILE A 55 4.56 4.92 4.30
N LEU A 56 3.70 4.03 3.79
CA LEU A 56 3.68 3.57 2.41
C LEU A 56 2.50 4.26 1.72
N VAL A 57 2.73 4.85 0.56
CA VAL A 57 1.65 5.38 -0.27
C VAL A 57 1.33 4.35 -1.33
N ILE A 58 0.04 4.07 -1.52
CA ILE A 58 -0.46 3.19 -2.57
C ILE A 58 -1.46 3.92 -3.45
N VAL A 59 -1.51 3.54 -4.72
CA VAL A 59 -2.58 3.90 -5.64
C VAL A 59 -3.35 2.63 -5.97
N PHE A 60 -4.67 2.65 -5.84
CA PHE A 60 -5.50 1.46 -6.04
C PHE A 60 -6.83 1.77 -6.71
N ARG A 61 -7.49 0.72 -7.20
CA ARG A 61 -8.82 0.78 -7.79
C ARG A 61 -9.70 -0.37 -7.27
N PRO A 62 -10.97 -0.14 -6.90
CA PRO A 62 -11.90 -1.21 -6.56
C PRO A 62 -12.08 -2.19 -7.73
N SER A 63 -11.91 -3.49 -7.47
CA SER A 63 -11.87 -4.54 -8.51
C SER A 63 -13.24 -4.90 -9.08
N ASP A 64 -14.31 -4.58 -8.37
CA ASP A 64 -15.69 -4.93 -8.72
C ASP A 64 -16.31 -4.03 -9.80
N ARG A 65 -15.73 -2.84 -10.04
CA ARG A 65 -16.34 -1.84 -10.93
C ARG A 65 -15.80 -1.80 -12.35
N GLY A 66 -14.61 -2.33 -12.66
CA GLY A 66 -14.00 -2.33 -14.00
C GLY A 66 -13.71 -0.94 -14.63
N ARG A 67 -14.39 0.11 -14.17
CA ARG A 67 -14.26 1.55 -14.40
C ARG A 67 -14.77 2.24 -13.13
N GLY A 68 -13.87 2.47 -12.18
CA GLY A 68 -14.15 3.15 -10.91
C GLY A 68 -13.15 4.28 -10.69
N PRO A 69 -13.42 5.20 -9.74
CA PRO A 69 -12.42 6.17 -9.33
C PRO A 69 -11.14 5.44 -8.89
N THR A 70 -10.01 6.03 -9.25
CA THR A 70 -8.70 5.63 -8.74
C THR A 70 -8.50 6.36 -7.41
N TYR A 71 -7.96 5.67 -6.40
CA TYR A 71 -7.71 6.22 -5.09
C TYR A 71 -6.22 6.24 -4.79
N ILE A 72 -5.80 7.26 -4.05
CA ILE A 72 -4.50 7.28 -3.38
C ILE A 72 -4.73 7.12 -1.88
N ALA A 73 -3.89 6.33 -1.21
CA ALA A 73 -4.00 6.09 0.21
C ALA A 73 -2.64 5.99 0.89
N THR A 74 -2.62 6.35 2.18
CA THR A 74 -1.48 6.16 3.08
C THR A 74 -1.72 4.93 3.95
N ILE A 75 -0.65 4.16 4.16
CA ILE A 75 -0.65 2.93 4.94
C ILE A 75 0.43 3.01 6.00
N ASP A 76 0.08 2.72 7.25
CA ASP A 76 1.07 2.48 8.31
C ASP A 76 1.68 1.09 8.12
N TYR A 77 2.94 1.05 7.68
CA TYR A 77 3.65 -0.22 7.50
C TYR A 77 4.52 -0.61 8.70
N THR A 78 4.58 0.22 9.74
CA THR A 78 5.41 -0.05 10.93
C THR A 78 4.74 -1.00 11.90
N ASN A 79 3.44 -0.83 12.10
CA ASN A 79 2.62 -1.60 13.04
C ASN A 79 2.06 -2.91 12.45
N LEU A 80 2.58 -3.34 11.30
CA LEU A 80 2.22 -4.62 10.71
C LEU A 80 2.82 -5.79 11.50
N VAL A 81 2.13 -6.93 11.45
CA VAL A 81 2.68 -8.19 11.94
C VAL A 81 3.59 -8.77 10.86
N TYR A 82 4.88 -8.86 11.18
CA TYR A 82 5.86 -9.49 10.32
C TYR A 82 6.20 -10.88 10.83
N GLU A 83 6.18 -11.84 9.90
CA GLU A 83 6.60 -13.21 10.14
C GLU A 83 8.02 -13.40 9.63
N ASN A 84 8.88 -14.01 10.45
CA ASN A 84 10.24 -14.28 10.05
C ASN A 84 10.29 -15.48 9.10
N ILE A 85 10.93 -15.29 7.95
CA ILE A 85 11.18 -16.34 6.97
C ILE A 85 12.66 -16.68 6.96
N GLU A 86 12.95 -17.93 7.32
CA GLU A 86 14.30 -18.47 7.27
C GLU A 86 14.83 -18.48 5.83
N PRO A 87 16.01 -17.91 5.56
CA PRO A 87 16.58 -17.84 4.20
C PRO A 87 16.79 -19.20 3.54
N THR A 88 16.96 -20.24 4.35
CA THR A 88 17.10 -21.63 3.89
C THR A 88 15.84 -22.16 3.19
N LEU A 89 14.69 -21.53 3.43
CA LEU A 89 13.41 -21.84 2.78
C LEU A 89 13.24 -21.14 1.44
N LEU A 90 14.18 -20.27 1.04
CA LEU A 90 14.09 -19.53 -0.22
C LEU A 90 14.68 -20.30 -1.38
N PRO A 91 13.88 -20.64 -2.41
CA PRO A 91 14.40 -21.17 -3.65
C PRO A 91 15.34 -20.14 -4.29
N ASN A 92 16.63 -20.48 -4.34
CA ASN A 92 17.68 -19.70 -5.01
C ASN A 92 17.92 -18.27 -4.48
N GLY A 93 17.35 -17.90 -3.31
CA GLY A 93 17.50 -16.56 -2.72
C GLY A 93 16.96 -15.42 -3.60
N THR A 94 16.02 -15.72 -4.50
CA THR A 94 15.43 -14.74 -5.44
C THR A 94 14.17 -14.10 -4.88
N ARG A 95 13.77 -12.93 -5.40
CA ARG A 95 12.51 -12.27 -5.03
C ARG A 95 11.30 -13.11 -5.42
N GLU A 96 11.37 -13.73 -6.60
CA GLU A 96 10.36 -14.66 -7.11
C GLU A 96 10.26 -15.92 -6.25
N GLY A 97 11.40 -16.44 -5.80
CA GLY A 97 11.48 -17.54 -4.83
C GLY A 97 10.83 -17.17 -3.50
N LEU A 98 11.13 -15.99 -2.97
CA LEU A 98 10.49 -15.46 -1.76
C LEU A 98 8.97 -15.34 -1.92
N MET A 99 8.49 -14.75 -3.01
CA MET A 99 7.06 -14.65 -3.27
C MET A 99 6.39 -16.02 -3.38
N SER A 100 7.04 -16.99 -4.03
CA SER A 100 6.52 -18.36 -4.13
C SER A 100 6.42 -19.02 -2.75
N THR A 101 7.45 -18.85 -1.90
CA THR A 101 7.45 -19.36 -0.53
C THR A 101 6.34 -18.71 0.30
N VAL A 102 6.22 -17.37 0.27
CA VAL A 102 5.17 -16.64 1.00
C VAL A 102 3.77 -17.08 0.58
N LEU A 103 3.51 -17.22 -0.71
CA LEU A 103 2.22 -17.69 -1.22
C LEU A 103 1.91 -19.12 -0.77
N GLN A 104 2.93 -20.00 -0.72
CA GLN A 104 2.76 -21.36 -0.23
C GLN A 104 2.48 -21.39 1.28
N LEU A 105 3.21 -20.60 2.07
CA LEU A 105 2.99 -20.47 3.52
C LEU A 105 1.58 -19.91 3.84
N LEU A 106 1.10 -18.94 3.06
CA LEU A 106 -0.27 -18.42 3.16
C LEU A 106 -1.31 -19.52 2.87
N LYS A 107 -1.09 -20.30 1.82
CA LYS A 107 -1.98 -21.40 1.43
C LYS A 107 -2.04 -22.51 2.48
N ASP A 108 -0.90 -22.79 3.11
CA ASP A 108 -0.77 -23.79 4.17
C ASP A 108 -1.22 -23.26 5.54
N GLY A 109 -1.59 -21.97 5.63
CA GLY A 109 -2.04 -21.33 6.86
C GLY A 109 -0.94 -21.11 7.90
N GLN A 110 0.33 -21.14 7.48
CA GLN A 110 1.49 -20.94 8.36
C GLN A 110 1.78 -19.46 8.63
N ILE A 111 1.37 -18.58 7.72
CA ILE A 111 1.37 -17.14 7.93
C ILE A 111 -0.03 -16.58 7.65
N VAL A 112 -0.39 -15.53 8.36
CA VAL A 112 -1.71 -14.88 8.23
C VAL A 112 -1.57 -13.64 7.36
N SER A 113 -2.58 -13.38 6.52
CA SER A 113 -2.67 -12.12 5.80
C SER A 113 -3.62 -11.16 6.51
N ALA A 114 -3.14 -9.94 6.77
CA ALA A 114 -3.90 -8.84 7.35
C ALA A 114 -4.59 -8.01 6.26
N HIS A 115 -5.54 -7.16 6.62
CA HIS A 115 -6.07 -6.16 5.70
C HIS A 115 -5.09 -4.98 5.57
N LEU A 116 -5.20 -4.19 4.51
CA LEU A 116 -4.43 -2.95 4.36
C LEU A 116 -4.82 -1.98 5.48
N PRO A 117 -3.91 -1.57 6.38
CA PRO A 117 -4.21 -0.57 7.41
C PRO A 117 -4.15 0.83 6.80
N ILE A 118 -5.14 1.14 5.96
CA ILE A 118 -5.29 2.46 5.35
C ILE A 118 -5.58 3.47 6.46
N LEU A 119 -4.72 4.48 6.57
CA LEU A 119 -4.88 5.59 7.50
C LEU A 119 -5.80 6.65 6.93
N GLN A 120 -5.54 7.04 5.68
CA GLN A 120 -6.30 8.01 4.92
C GLN A 120 -6.33 7.59 3.46
N SER A 121 -7.43 7.89 2.78
CA SER A 121 -7.58 7.67 1.34
C SER A 121 -8.40 8.79 0.74
N ARG A 122 -8.14 9.12 -0.53
CA ARG A 122 -9.00 10.00 -1.31
C ARG A 122 -9.07 9.59 -2.76
N ALA A 123 -10.18 9.90 -3.40
CA ALA A 123 -10.34 9.71 -4.84
C ALA A 123 -9.49 10.72 -5.62
N LEU A 124 -8.81 10.23 -6.66
CA LEU A 124 -8.13 11.08 -7.63
C LEU A 124 -9.13 11.68 -8.61
N VAL A 125 -8.92 12.94 -8.98
CA VAL A 125 -9.73 13.61 -10.00
C VAL A 125 -9.38 13.03 -11.38
N GLY A 126 -8.08 12.83 -11.64
CA GLY A 126 -7.51 12.26 -12.86
C GLY A 126 -7.23 10.75 -12.79
N CYS A 127 -6.44 10.24 -13.73
CA CYS A 127 -5.87 8.88 -13.71
C CYS A 127 -6.90 7.73 -13.52
N ARG A 128 -8.10 7.86 -14.13
CA ARG A 128 -9.26 6.97 -13.87
C ARG A 128 -9.20 5.63 -14.59
N GLU A 129 -8.44 5.53 -15.67
CA GLU A 129 -8.31 4.33 -16.50
C GLU A 129 -6.82 4.02 -16.72
N GLY A 130 -6.53 2.78 -17.12
CA GLY A 130 -5.16 2.34 -17.38
C GLY A 130 -4.33 2.13 -16.11
N ASN A 131 -3.03 1.98 -16.34
CA ASN A 131 -2.03 1.95 -15.27
C ASN A 131 -1.63 3.36 -14.89
N VAL A 132 -0.99 3.48 -13.73
CA VAL A 132 -0.48 4.75 -13.21
C VAL A 132 0.96 4.56 -12.74
N THR A 133 1.69 5.66 -12.62
CA THR A 133 2.99 5.71 -11.95
C THR A 133 2.89 6.69 -10.80
N LEU A 134 3.38 6.28 -9.63
CA LEU A 134 3.45 7.08 -8.42
C LEU A 134 4.90 7.56 -8.21
N ALA A 135 5.02 8.82 -7.82
CA ALA A 135 6.25 9.41 -7.33
C ALA A 135 5.98 10.21 -6.04
N VAL A 136 6.74 9.96 -4.97
CA VAL A 136 6.51 10.63 -3.68
C VAL A 136 7.76 11.30 -3.10
N ASN A 137 7.55 12.27 -2.20
CA ASN A 137 8.60 12.88 -1.40
C ASN A 137 8.09 13.07 0.03
N GLY A 138 8.51 12.23 0.97
CA GLY A 138 8.09 12.34 2.38
C GLY A 138 9.00 13.22 3.25
N ARG A 139 9.89 14.02 2.67
CA ARG A 139 10.71 14.95 3.46
C ARG A 139 9.83 16.02 4.10
N VAL A 140 10.02 16.24 5.40
CA VAL A 140 9.33 17.29 6.18
C VAL A 140 9.43 18.66 5.47
N GLY A 141 8.31 19.37 5.36
CA GLY A 141 8.18 20.65 4.65
C GLY A 141 8.14 20.53 3.11
N ARG A 142 8.11 19.31 2.57
CA ARG A 142 7.99 18.99 1.13
C ARG A 142 7.23 17.68 0.92
N ARG A 143 6.24 17.39 1.76
CA ARG A 143 5.46 16.15 1.74
C ARG A 143 4.48 16.15 0.57
N VAL A 144 4.87 15.56 -0.57
CA VAL A 144 4.05 15.57 -1.79
C VAL A 144 4.00 14.21 -2.46
N ALA A 145 2.89 13.91 -3.12
CA ALA A 145 2.72 12.77 -4.02
C ALA A 145 2.33 13.23 -5.42
N CYS A 146 2.74 12.48 -6.43
CA CYS A 146 2.52 12.76 -7.83
C CYS A 146 2.08 11.49 -8.53
N VAL A 147 0.92 11.52 -9.17
CA VAL A 147 0.35 10.39 -9.90
C VAL A 147 0.22 10.75 -11.37
N LEU A 148 0.80 9.92 -12.24
CA LEU A 148 0.79 10.09 -13.68
C LEU A 148 0.11 8.88 -14.34
N ASP A 149 -0.79 9.10 -15.28
CA ASP A 149 -1.35 8.02 -16.09
C ASP A 149 -0.35 7.43 -17.10
N ASP A 150 -0.60 6.22 -17.57
CA ASP A 150 0.26 5.53 -18.54
C ASP A 150 0.40 6.26 -19.88
N ALA A 151 -0.59 7.07 -20.26
CA ALA A 151 -0.58 7.91 -21.45
C ALA A 151 0.29 9.16 -21.28
N GLY A 152 0.66 9.54 -20.06
CA GLY A 152 1.38 10.78 -19.76
C GLY A 152 0.55 12.05 -20.00
N LEU A 153 -0.78 11.94 -19.98
CA LEU A 153 -1.73 13.01 -20.29
C LEU A 153 -2.41 13.58 -19.05
N ALA A 154 -2.58 12.77 -18.00
CA ALA A 154 -3.15 13.18 -16.73
C ALA A 154 -2.09 13.10 -15.62
N LEU A 155 -1.87 14.23 -14.95
CA LEU A 155 -0.97 14.36 -13.81
C LEU A 155 -1.75 14.96 -12.66
N GLU A 156 -1.65 14.35 -11.48
CA GLU A 156 -2.23 14.88 -10.25
C GLU A 156 -1.14 15.01 -9.19
N ILE A 157 -1.02 16.20 -8.60
CA ILE A 157 -0.03 16.50 -7.56
C ILE A 157 -0.79 16.81 -6.28
N LEU A 158 -0.36 16.16 -5.21
CA LEU A 158 -1.08 16.06 -3.95
C LEU A 158 -0.16 16.55 -2.84
N ASP A 159 -0.58 17.57 -2.10
CA ASP A 159 0.06 17.94 -0.84
C ASP A 159 -0.39 16.95 0.23
N MET A 160 0.57 16.27 0.85
CA MET A 160 0.33 15.23 1.85
C MET A 160 0.64 15.74 3.28
N GLU A 161 1.01 17.01 3.45
CA GLU A 161 1.23 17.64 4.76
C GLU A 161 -0.07 18.20 5.35
N GLY A 162 -1.05 18.54 4.50
CA GLY A 162 -2.25 19.30 4.86
C GLY A 162 -3.60 18.56 4.76
N ASP A 163 -3.65 17.32 4.26
CA ASP A 163 -4.91 16.56 4.07
C ASP A 163 -5.55 16.04 5.39
N ALA A 164 -5.24 16.64 6.54
CA ALA A 164 -5.88 16.29 7.81
C ALA A 164 -7.19 17.05 8.08
N ASP A 165 -7.48 18.15 7.35
CA ASP A 165 -8.51 19.12 7.75
C ASP A 165 -9.38 19.64 6.57
N GLU A 166 -9.87 18.77 5.69
CA GLU A 166 -10.95 19.15 4.75
C GLU A 166 -12.14 18.19 4.90
N ASP A 167 -12.83 18.21 6.05
CA ASP A 167 -14.21 17.68 6.20
C ASP A 167 -14.89 18.14 7.51
N GLU A 168 -14.91 19.45 7.77
CA GLU A 168 -15.93 20.05 8.66
C GLU A 168 -16.62 21.20 7.91
N GLU A 169 -17.47 20.86 6.94
CA GLU A 169 -18.48 21.81 6.47
C GLU A 169 -19.49 22.06 7.61
N GLY A 170 -19.47 23.30 8.11
CA GLY A 170 -20.21 23.76 9.27
C GLY A 170 -21.72 23.52 9.19
N MET A 171 -22.22 22.76 10.17
CA MET A 171 -23.65 22.69 10.48
C MET A 171 -24.02 23.93 11.31
N GLU A 172 -24.37 25.04 10.66
CA GLU A 172 -25.12 26.12 11.33
C GLU A 172 -26.52 25.59 11.67
N ILE A 173 -26.72 25.22 12.93
CA ILE A 173 -28.05 24.96 13.48
C ILE A 173 -28.69 26.32 13.76
N GLY A 174 -29.55 26.78 12.85
CA GLY A 174 -30.48 27.86 13.11
C GLY A 174 -31.62 27.36 14.00
N GLU A 175 -31.72 27.87 15.21
CA GLU A 175 -32.90 27.75 16.08
C GLU A 175 -33.88 28.90 15.78
N GLU A 176 -35.13 28.56 15.39
CA GLU A 176 -36.34 29.33 15.71
C GLU A 176 -37.45 28.40 16.18
#